data_AF-A0A963IG90-F1
#
_entry.id   AF-A0A963IG90-F1
#
_cell.length_a   1.000
_cell.length_b   1.000
_cell.length_c   1.000
_cell.angle_alpha   90.00
_cell.angle_beta   90.00
_cell.angle_gamma   90.00
#
_symmetry.space_group_name_H-M   'P 1'
#
loop_
_entity.id
_entity.type
_entity.pdbx_description
1 polymer ?
#
loop_
_entity_poly.entity_id
_entity_poly.type
_entity_poly.pdbx_seq_one_letter_code
_entity_poly.pdbx_strand_id
1 'polypeptide(L)'
;MKHLTATALLAVLPLTAAAAPTINLNGLGYVTYGDANSYSLPLSGLNVMSGPGQIDMFTKLGLGANGQLGNGTAGMDNAYDTPQANNVEGFRMSAANEPDGVQGSWDRAGWWDTTLSALHSKLDLNLYSPVFFFANNETGGAGTDNLASWAQLELTRISDGMSLGLFEFTNDPDHDGVSGYGPPPIGGGVPQGDVTAFTSSGAAPVLADFVMSGGEVCLDATNAIVDCSGAGVVTSAEHNLGGDRAAYALVVPELDALLASLMMNGADLTDYALHVEYRLGCGSDALFPEVPQGQGGGTRCDPTYALNGGDEKVFIGTQLASITTTLPEPSSLLLVALGLIGSAIARTQRRA
;
A
#
# COMPACT_ATOMS: atom_id res chain seq x y z
N MET A 1 56.86 15.90 32.87
CA MET A 1 56.29 15.51 31.56
C MET A 1 55.52 14.22 31.75
N LYS A 2 54.19 14.30 31.85
CA LYS A 2 53.28 13.14 31.85
C LYS A 2 52.19 13.47 30.83
N HIS A 3 52.22 12.75 29.71
CA HIS A 3 51.20 12.85 28.67
C HIS A 3 49.91 12.19 29.18
N LEU A 4 48.85 12.97 29.37
CA LEU A 4 47.50 12.44 29.44
C LEU A 4 46.99 12.28 28.00
N THR A 5 46.92 11.03 27.54
CA THR A 5 46.18 10.64 26.35
C THR A 5 44.68 10.68 26.66
N ALA A 6 43.95 11.61 26.04
CA ALA A 6 42.50 11.66 26.08
C ALA A 6 41.93 10.58 25.15
N THR A 7 41.33 9.54 25.71
CA THR A 7 40.56 8.54 24.98
C THR A 7 39.22 9.15 24.62
N ALA A 8 39.01 9.49 23.35
CA ALA A 8 37.71 9.88 22.84
C ALA A 8 36.81 8.64 22.77
N LEU A 9 35.84 8.56 23.68
CA LEU A 9 34.74 7.60 23.58
C LEU A 9 33.87 8.06 22.40
N LEU A 10 33.96 7.38 21.26
CA LEU A 10 32.95 7.51 20.20
C LEU A 10 31.65 6.92 20.74
N ALA A 11 30.71 7.77 21.11
CA ALA A 11 29.33 7.37 21.29
C ALA A 11 28.78 7.01 19.91
N VAL A 12 28.67 5.71 19.63
CA VAL A 12 27.84 5.22 18.52
C VAL A 12 26.40 5.47 18.96
N LEU A 13 25.82 6.57 18.48
CA LEU A 13 24.38 6.78 18.54
C LEU A 13 23.74 5.66 17.70
N PRO A 14 22.78 4.88 18.23
CA PRO A 14 22.01 3.99 17.39
C PRO A 14 21.30 4.86 16.34
N LEU A 15 21.46 4.53 15.05
CA LEU A 15 20.59 5.05 14.01
C LEU A 15 19.16 4.68 14.42
N THR A 16 18.38 5.65 14.88
CA THR A 16 16.93 5.51 14.88
C THR A 16 16.53 5.28 13.44
N ALA A 17 15.93 4.12 13.15
CA ALA A 17 15.32 3.85 11.86
C ALA A 17 14.41 5.05 11.54
N ALA A 18 14.67 5.73 10.41
CA ALA A 18 13.74 6.72 9.93
C ALA A 18 12.48 5.95 9.51
N ALA A 19 11.36 6.18 10.20
CA ALA A 19 10.08 5.64 9.77
C ALA A 19 9.80 6.09 8.33
N ALA A 20 9.24 5.21 7.51
CA ALA A 20 8.86 5.55 6.14
C ALA A 20 7.93 6.79 6.11
N PRO A 21 7.96 7.62 5.05
CA PRO A 21 7.21 8.86 4.98
C PRO A 21 5.73 8.70 5.32
N THR A 22 5.25 9.61 6.18
CA THR A 22 3.86 9.62 6.63
C THR A 22 3.02 10.59 5.81
N ILE A 23 1.89 10.12 5.31
CA ILE A 23 0.86 10.93 4.64
C ILE A 23 -0.36 11.11 5.55
N ASN A 24 -1.07 12.24 5.40
CA ASN A 24 -2.32 12.48 6.09
C ASN A 24 -3.49 12.37 5.09
N LEU A 25 -4.27 11.30 5.23
CA LEU A 25 -5.45 11.03 4.40
C LEU A 25 -6.77 11.43 5.08
N ASN A 26 -6.71 12.00 6.28
CA ASN A 26 -7.89 12.29 7.08
C ASN A 26 -8.76 13.37 6.43
N GLY A 27 -10.05 13.08 6.29
CA GLY A 27 -11.04 13.98 5.68
C GLY A 27 -10.95 14.07 4.15
N LEU A 28 -10.12 13.24 3.50
CA LEU A 28 -10.07 13.14 2.04
C LEU A 28 -11.11 12.14 1.52
N GLY A 29 -11.62 12.39 0.32
CA GLY A 29 -12.47 11.43 -0.37
C GLY A 29 -11.68 10.25 -0.94
N TYR A 30 -12.31 9.09 -0.97
CA TYR A 30 -11.76 7.86 -1.53
C TYR A 30 -12.83 7.07 -2.28
N VAL A 31 -12.38 6.10 -3.06
CA VAL A 31 -13.23 5.06 -3.67
C VAL A 31 -12.84 3.71 -3.09
N THR A 32 -13.82 2.94 -2.67
CA THR A 32 -13.62 1.58 -2.13
C THR A 32 -13.68 0.56 -3.25
N TYR A 33 -12.67 -0.30 -3.29
CA TYR A 33 -12.52 -1.45 -4.20
C TYR A 33 -12.17 -2.67 -3.35
N GLY A 34 -13.11 -3.60 -3.18
CA GLY A 34 -12.98 -4.71 -2.23
C GLY A 34 -12.68 -4.22 -0.81
N ASP A 35 -11.60 -4.71 -0.22
CA ASP A 35 -11.13 -4.37 1.13
C ASP A 35 -10.30 -3.08 1.20
N ALA A 36 -10.10 -2.39 0.07
CA ALA A 36 -9.18 -1.26 -0.03
C ALA A 36 -9.87 0.05 -0.39
N ASN A 37 -9.43 1.12 0.27
CA ASN A 37 -9.81 2.50 -0.03
C ASN A 37 -8.70 3.17 -0.85
N SER A 38 -9.04 3.59 -2.06
CA SER A 38 -8.16 4.28 -3.00
C SER A 38 -8.36 5.79 -2.94
N TYR A 39 -7.28 6.51 -2.64
CA TYR A 39 -7.23 7.96 -2.57
C TYR A 39 -6.47 8.52 -3.77
N SER A 40 -7.03 9.57 -4.37
CA SER A 40 -6.34 10.39 -5.37
C SER A 40 -5.39 11.36 -4.67
N LEU A 41 -4.08 11.14 -4.82
CA LEU A 41 -3.06 12.08 -4.37
C LEU A 41 -3.13 13.43 -5.10
N PRO A 42 -3.25 13.49 -6.44
CA PRO A 42 -3.24 14.77 -7.15
C PRO A 42 -4.51 15.60 -6.89
N LEU A 43 -5.70 15.00 -6.78
CA LEU A 43 -6.92 15.74 -6.40
C LEU A 43 -6.87 16.27 -4.96
N SER A 44 -6.10 15.60 -4.10
CA SER A 44 -5.89 16.01 -2.71
C SER A 44 -4.74 17.01 -2.54
N GLY A 45 -4.05 17.38 -3.62
CA GLY A 45 -2.87 18.25 -3.58
C GLY A 45 -1.68 17.64 -2.82
N LEU A 46 -1.66 16.31 -2.66
CA LEU A 46 -0.60 15.57 -2.01
C LEU A 46 0.40 15.07 -3.05
N ASN A 47 1.68 15.04 -2.68
CA ASN A 47 2.74 14.63 -3.58
C ASN A 47 3.68 13.64 -2.89
N VAL A 48 3.80 12.44 -3.46
CA VAL A 48 4.65 11.35 -2.98
C VAL A 48 5.62 10.99 -4.09
N MET A 49 6.89 11.32 -3.91
CA MET A 49 7.92 11.15 -4.94
C MET A 49 8.51 9.73 -4.91
N SER A 50 8.69 9.13 -6.09
CA SER A 50 9.18 7.76 -6.32
C SER A 50 10.32 7.69 -7.34
N GLY A 51 10.92 8.83 -7.68
CA GLY A 51 12.10 8.89 -8.55
C GLY A 51 13.33 8.21 -7.93
N PRO A 52 14.42 8.05 -8.71
CA PRO A 52 15.68 7.48 -8.21
C PRO A 52 16.18 8.18 -6.94
N GLY A 53 16.53 7.41 -5.92
CA GLY A 53 16.95 7.90 -4.60
C GLY A 53 15.82 8.42 -3.70
N GLN A 54 14.70 8.87 -4.27
CA GLN A 54 13.52 9.29 -3.49
C GLN A 54 12.74 8.08 -2.99
N ILE A 55 12.62 7.04 -3.82
CA ILE A 55 11.91 5.81 -3.43
C ILE A 55 12.62 5.02 -2.31
N ASP A 56 13.91 5.27 -2.07
CA ASP A 56 14.71 4.49 -1.11
C ASP A 56 14.30 4.65 0.35
N MET A 57 13.48 5.66 0.65
CA MET A 57 12.89 5.85 1.96
C MET A 57 11.63 5.00 2.22
N PHE A 58 11.13 4.29 1.20
CA PHE A 58 9.97 3.43 1.27
C PHE A 58 10.38 1.94 1.27
N THR A 59 9.44 1.10 1.73
CA THR A 59 9.53 -0.35 1.48
C THR A 59 9.01 -0.63 0.08
N LYS A 60 9.74 -1.41 -0.72
CA LYS A 60 9.51 -1.51 -2.17
C LYS A 60 8.99 -2.91 -2.51
N LEU A 61 7.88 -2.99 -3.24
CA LEU A 61 7.25 -4.26 -3.65
C LEU A 61 7.51 -4.52 -5.13
N GLY A 62 7.43 -3.46 -5.94
CA GLY A 62 7.73 -3.46 -7.36
C GLY A 62 8.56 -2.24 -7.73
N LEU A 63 9.68 -2.47 -8.41
CA LEU A 63 10.56 -1.44 -8.93
C LEU A 63 10.81 -1.70 -10.41
N GLY A 64 10.99 -0.62 -11.17
CA GLY A 64 11.61 -0.74 -12.46
C GLY A 64 13.13 -0.96 -12.35
N ALA A 65 13.71 -1.66 -13.32
CA ALA A 65 15.13 -2.09 -13.37
C ALA A 65 16.23 -1.03 -13.17
N ASN A 66 15.95 0.28 -13.18
CA ASN A 66 17.00 1.31 -13.27
C ASN A 66 17.47 1.87 -11.92
N GLY A 67 18.59 1.33 -11.41
CA GLY A 67 19.45 2.01 -10.42
C GLY A 67 18.85 2.16 -9.02
N GLN A 68 17.73 1.51 -8.75
CA GLN A 68 17.05 1.50 -7.45
C GLN A 68 17.49 0.26 -6.66
N LEU A 69 17.80 0.45 -5.37
CA LEU A 69 18.23 -0.65 -4.52
C LEU A 69 17.01 -1.43 -4.01
N GLY A 70 17.17 -2.74 -3.82
CA GLY A 70 16.19 -3.55 -3.11
C GLY A 70 15.99 -3.11 -1.65
N ASN A 71 15.16 -3.83 -0.90
CA ASN A 71 14.87 -3.52 0.49
C ASN A 71 16.05 -3.85 1.43
N GLY A 72 16.83 -4.89 1.10
CA GLY A 72 18.06 -5.26 1.81
C GLY A 72 17.88 -5.53 3.32
N THR A 73 16.66 -5.84 3.77
CA THR A 73 16.29 -6.01 5.17
C THR A 73 15.99 -7.48 5.41
N ALA A 74 16.62 -8.10 6.40
CA ALA A 74 16.38 -9.51 6.70
C ALA A 74 14.92 -9.75 7.13
N GLY A 75 14.30 -10.83 6.62
CA GLY A 75 12.88 -11.11 6.84
C GLY A 75 11.94 -10.27 5.98
N MET A 76 12.42 -9.80 4.82
CA MET A 76 11.67 -9.01 3.85
C MET A 76 12.26 -9.23 2.47
N ASP A 77 11.41 -9.49 1.48
CA ASP A 77 11.84 -9.66 0.11
C ASP A 77 12.34 -8.37 -0.50
N ASN A 78 13.25 -8.51 -1.46
CA ASN A 78 13.51 -7.42 -2.39
C ASN A 78 12.28 -7.20 -3.30
N ALA A 79 12.22 -6.05 -3.95
CA ALA A 79 11.13 -5.75 -4.86
C ALA A 79 11.22 -6.62 -6.13
N TYR A 80 10.07 -6.97 -6.69
CA TYR A 80 9.99 -7.54 -8.03
C TYR A 80 10.42 -6.51 -9.09
N ASP A 81 10.96 -6.99 -10.20
CA ASP A 81 11.29 -6.18 -11.37
C ASP A 81 10.01 -5.97 -12.20
N THR A 82 9.34 -4.84 -11.99
CA THR A 82 8.19 -4.45 -12.81
C THR A 82 8.69 -4.08 -14.21
N PRO A 83 8.01 -4.55 -15.28
CA PRO A 83 8.54 -4.44 -16.63
C PRO A 83 8.76 -2.98 -17.05
N GLN A 84 9.89 -2.72 -17.71
CA GLN A 84 10.25 -1.36 -18.15
C GLN A 84 10.00 -1.06 -19.64
N ALA A 85 9.28 -1.94 -20.34
CA ALA A 85 9.05 -1.80 -21.77
C ALA A 85 7.67 -2.34 -22.19
N ASN A 86 7.10 -1.72 -23.22
CA ASN A 86 5.81 -2.03 -23.85
C ASN A 86 5.81 -3.37 -24.62
N ASN A 87 6.68 -4.32 -24.25
CA ASN A 87 6.84 -5.59 -24.91
C ASN A 87 6.13 -6.74 -24.17
N VAL A 88 5.48 -6.45 -23.04
CA VAL A 88 4.68 -7.42 -22.28
C VAL A 88 3.27 -6.89 -22.08
N GLU A 89 2.29 -7.77 -22.17
CA GLU A 89 0.86 -7.41 -22.01
C GLU A 89 0.47 -7.19 -20.54
N GLY A 90 1.32 -7.61 -19.61
CA GLY A 90 1.08 -7.48 -18.18
C GLY A 90 2.20 -8.11 -17.34
N PHE A 91 2.11 -7.89 -16.04
CA PHE A 91 3.00 -8.39 -15.00
C PHE A 91 2.22 -9.21 -13.97
N ARG A 92 2.82 -10.31 -13.53
CA ARG A 92 2.28 -11.24 -12.52
C ARG A 92 3.44 -11.71 -11.67
N MET A 93 3.24 -11.71 -10.37
CA MET A 93 4.17 -12.36 -9.46
C MET A 93 4.07 -13.88 -9.62
N SER A 94 5.22 -14.54 -9.55
CA SER A 94 5.34 -15.98 -9.67
C SER A 94 6.70 -16.41 -9.11
N ALA A 95 6.83 -17.69 -8.77
CA ALA A 95 8.12 -18.25 -8.37
C ALA A 95 9.23 -18.06 -9.44
N ALA A 96 8.88 -17.83 -10.71
CA ALA A 96 9.84 -17.69 -11.80
C ALA A 96 10.49 -16.29 -11.88
N ASN A 97 9.81 -15.25 -11.38
CA ASN A 97 10.29 -13.88 -11.38
C ASN A 97 10.43 -13.30 -9.96
N GLU A 98 10.31 -14.15 -8.95
CA GLU A 98 10.51 -13.79 -7.54
C GLU A 98 11.97 -13.40 -7.28
N PRO A 99 12.19 -12.26 -6.61
CA PRO A 99 13.53 -11.82 -6.26
C PRO A 99 14.09 -12.69 -5.14
N ASP A 100 15.35 -13.11 -5.28
CA ASP A 100 16.11 -13.93 -4.31
C ASP A 100 15.56 -15.34 -4.00
N GLY A 101 14.30 -15.63 -4.34
CA GLY A 101 13.59 -16.89 -4.14
C GLY A 101 13.32 -17.22 -2.67
N VAL A 102 12.37 -18.11 -2.42
CA VAL A 102 11.88 -18.48 -1.07
C VAL A 102 12.93 -18.64 0.03
N GLN A 103 12.75 -17.87 1.11
CA GLN A 103 13.62 -17.70 2.26
C GLN A 103 12.93 -18.10 3.58
N GLY A 104 12.94 -19.40 3.88
CA GLY A 104 12.46 -19.90 5.18
C GLY A 104 10.93 -20.01 5.26
N SER A 105 10.36 -19.95 6.46
CA SER A 105 8.94 -20.27 6.71
C SER A 105 7.98 -19.09 6.59
N TRP A 106 8.49 -17.85 6.48
CA TRP A 106 7.69 -16.63 6.34
C TRP A 106 7.47 -16.24 4.87
N ASP A 107 8.20 -16.88 3.96
CA ASP A 107 8.30 -16.53 2.54
C ASP A 107 7.59 -17.61 1.70
N ARG A 108 6.80 -17.17 0.72
CA ARG A 108 5.94 -17.95 -0.15
C ARG A 108 6.23 -17.65 -1.61
N ALA A 109 6.43 -18.74 -2.34
CA ALA A 109 6.72 -18.63 -3.76
C ALA A 109 5.63 -17.86 -4.54
N GLY A 110 6.02 -16.84 -5.29
CA GLY A 110 5.15 -16.00 -6.10
C GLY A 110 4.42 -14.87 -5.36
N TRP A 111 4.86 -14.53 -4.16
CA TRP A 111 4.39 -13.39 -3.38
C TRP A 111 5.55 -12.44 -3.10
N TRP A 112 5.25 -11.20 -2.73
CA TRP A 112 6.20 -10.37 -1.98
C TRP A 112 5.90 -10.53 -0.50
N ASP A 113 6.91 -10.92 0.27
CA ASP A 113 6.72 -11.30 1.65
C ASP A 113 7.57 -10.48 2.61
N THR A 114 7.07 -10.35 3.84
CA THR A 114 7.85 -9.83 4.96
C THR A 114 7.34 -10.35 6.29
N THR A 115 8.26 -10.66 7.20
CA THR A 115 7.89 -10.80 8.62
C THR A 115 7.39 -9.47 9.16
N LEU A 116 6.41 -9.50 10.07
CA LEU A 116 5.95 -8.27 10.73
C LEU A 116 7.06 -7.61 11.54
N SER A 117 8.05 -8.37 12.04
CA SER A 117 9.22 -7.81 12.73
C SER A 117 10.07 -6.92 11.80
N ALA A 118 10.29 -7.35 10.56
CA ALA A 118 11.04 -6.60 9.57
C ALA A 118 10.24 -5.38 9.10
N LEU A 119 8.95 -5.54 8.80
CA LEU A 119 8.07 -4.44 8.43
C LEU A 119 7.97 -3.39 9.55
N HIS A 120 7.83 -3.83 10.80
CA HIS A 120 7.83 -2.95 11.97
C HIS A 120 9.11 -2.12 12.07
N SER A 121 10.28 -2.71 11.76
CA SER A 121 11.55 -1.96 11.77
C SER A 121 11.62 -0.83 10.73
N LYS A 122 10.76 -0.86 9.70
CA LYS A 122 10.68 0.15 8.64
C LYS A 122 9.57 1.17 8.86
N LEU A 123 8.42 0.72 9.35
CA LEU A 123 7.21 1.53 9.42
C LEU A 123 6.90 2.04 10.82
N ASP A 124 7.44 1.41 11.88
CA ASP A 124 7.00 1.61 13.27
C ASP A 124 5.48 1.44 13.43
N LEU A 125 5.04 0.18 13.32
CA LEU A 125 3.63 -0.22 13.42
C LEU A 125 2.96 0.14 14.77
N ASN A 126 3.71 0.60 15.78
CA ASN A 126 3.11 1.11 17.02
C ASN A 126 2.48 2.49 16.84
N LEU A 127 2.93 3.26 15.84
CA LEU A 127 2.49 4.63 15.58
C LEU A 127 1.80 4.78 14.23
N TYR A 128 2.11 3.88 13.29
CA TYR A 128 1.76 4.04 11.90
C TYR A 128 1.12 2.79 11.30
N SER A 129 0.29 3.01 10.30
CA SER A 129 -0.31 1.98 9.46
C SER A 129 0.29 2.03 8.05
N PRO A 130 0.39 0.88 7.35
CA PRO A 130 0.89 0.84 5.97
C PRO A 130 -0.03 1.59 5.01
N VAL A 131 0.56 2.29 4.04
CA VAL A 131 -0.13 2.86 2.87
C VAL A 131 0.59 2.39 1.62
N PHE A 132 -0.13 1.75 0.71
CA PHE A 132 0.42 1.24 -0.53
C PHE A 132 0.28 2.32 -1.62
N PHE A 133 1.39 2.69 -2.22
CA PHE A 133 1.45 3.70 -3.26
C PHE A 133 1.66 3.05 -4.62
N PHE A 134 1.02 3.64 -5.64
CA PHE A 134 1.22 3.24 -7.02
C PHE A 134 1.63 4.44 -7.87
N ALA A 135 2.80 4.34 -8.49
CA ALA A 135 3.25 5.25 -9.54
C ALA A 135 2.98 4.61 -10.89
N ASN A 136 2.00 5.15 -11.61
CA ASN A 136 1.65 4.74 -12.97
C ASN A 136 2.47 5.55 -13.99
N ASN A 137 3.03 4.88 -14.99
CA ASN A 137 3.86 5.48 -16.04
C ASN A 137 3.50 4.96 -17.44
N GLU A 138 2.22 4.69 -17.69
CA GLU A 138 1.75 4.20 -18.99
C GLU A 138 2.10 5.17 -20.13
N THR A 139 2.42 4.65 -21.31
CA THR A 139 2.64 5.46 -22.51
C THR A 139 1.33 5.63 -23.30
N GLY A 140 0.88 6.87 -23.45
CA GLY A 140 -0.40 7.13 -24.13
C GLY A 140 -0.75 8.61 -24.15
N GLY A 141 -1.93 8.93 -24.69
CA GLY A 141 -2.59 10.22 -24.49
C GLY A 141 -3.83 10.04 -23.62
N ALA A 142 -4.53 11.15 -23.34
CA ALA A 142 -5.73 11.16 -22.51
C ALA A 142 -6.70 10.01 -22.87
N GLY A 143 -6.92 9.09 -21.93
CA GLY A 143 -7.85 7.96 -22.06
C GLY A 143 -7.25 6.68 -22.66
N THR A 144 -5.97 6.67 -23.03
CA THR A 144 -5.23 5.47 -23.48
C THR A 144 -4.02 5.17 -22.61
N ASP A 145 -3.88 5.88 -21.49
CA ASP A 145 -2.84 5.76 -20.49
C ASP A 145 -3.37 5.11 -19.21
N ASN A 146 -4.27 4.15 -19.41
CA ASN A 146 -4.88 3.35 -18.37
C ASN A 146 -4.16 2.01 -18.23
N LEU A 147 -4.15 1.46 -17.03
CA LEU A 147 -3.57 0.18 -16.69
C LEU A 147 -4.50 -0.60 -15.78
N ALA A 148 -4.74 -1.87 -16.12
CA ALA A 148 -5.49 -2.77 -15.28
C ALA A 148 -4.65 -3.19 -14.07
N SER A 149 -5.24 -3.14 -12.88
CA SER A 149 -4.53 -3.45 -11.62
C SER A 149 -5.39 -4.29 -10.70
N TRP A 150 -4.76 -5.21 -9.99
CA TRP A 150 -5.38 -6.05 -8.95
C TRP A 150 -4.33 -6.39 -7.91
N ALA A 151 -4.74 -6.57 -6.65
CA ALA A 151 -3.87 -7.06 -5.60
C ALA A 151 -4.60 -7.90 -4.56
N GLN A 152 -3.87 -8.81 -3.92
CA GLN A 152 -4.31 -9.60 -2.78
C GLN A 152 -3.24 -9.52 -1.68
N LEU A 153 -3.69 -9.42 -0.44
CA LEU A 153 -2.84 -9.32 0.73
C LEU A 153 -3.29 -10.37 1.74
N GLU A 154 -2.34 -11.12 2.30
CA GLU A 154 -2.64 -12.09 3.35
C GLU A 154 -1.72 -11.88 4.54
N LEU A 155 -2.30 -11.85 5.75
CA LEU A 155 -1.52 -11.87 6.98
C LEU A 155 -1.62 -13.27 7.61
N THR A 156 -0.48 -13.90 7.87
CA THR A 156 -0.45 -15.24 8.48
C THR A 156 0.42 -15.32 9.72
N ARG A 157 0.15 -16.34 10.54
CA ARG A 157 1.03 -16.75 11.64
C ARG A 157 1.94 -17.88 11.16
N ILE A 158 3.25 -17.70 11.37
CA ILE A 158 4.30 -18.57 10.83
C ILE A 158 4.30 -19.93 11.54
N SER A 159 4.16 -19.96 12.86
CA SER A 159 4.31 -21.17 13.68
C SER A 159 3.31 -22.28 13.36
N ASP A 160 2.10 -21.94 12.90
CA ASP A 160 1.06 -22.90 12.57
C ASP A 160 0.44 -22.71 11.17
N GLY A 161 0.94 -21.75 10.39
CA GLY A 161 0.48 -21.46 9.03
C GLY A 161 -0.94 -20.90 8.97
N MET A 162 -1.48 -20.39 10.10
CA MET A 162 -2.85 -19.89 10.16
C MET A 162 -2.97 -18.56 9.41
N SER A 163 -3.92 -18.50 8.47
CA SER A 163 -4.38 -17.24 7.89
C SER A 163 -5.18 -16.45 8.91
N LEU A 164 -4.81 -15.18 9.12
CA LEU A 164 -5.46 -14.26 10.05
C LEU A 164 -6.36 -13.25 9.33
N GLY A 165 -6.08 -13.00 8.06
CA GLY A 165 -6.86 -12.12 7.20
C GLY A 165 -6.37 -12.22 5.76
N LEU A 166 -7.31 -12.19 4.83
CA LEU A 166 -7.10 -12.15 3.39
C LEU A 166 -7.90 -10.98 2.83
N PHE A 167 -7.24 -10.11 2.09
CA PHE A 167 -7.79 -8.84 1.63
C PHE A 167 -7.52 -8.67 0.14
N GLU A 168 -8.47 -8.12 -0.61
CA GLU A 168 -8.36 -7.91 -2.05
C GLU A 168 -8.67 -6.46 -2.45
N PHE A 169 -7.82 -5.93 -3.32
CA PHE A 169 -8.10 -4.76 -4.12
C PHE A 169 -8.71 -5.22 -5.44
N THR A 170 -10.04 -5.25 -5.47
CA THR A 170 -10.84 -5.76 -6.59
C THR A 170 -11.98 -4.83 -6.96
N ASN A 171 -12.33 -4.85 -8.23
CA ASN A 171 -13.45 -4.14 -8.80
C ASN A 171 -14.76 -4.95 -8.85
N ASP A 172 -14.73 -6.21 -8.42
CA ASP A 172 -15.87 -7.13 -8.42
C ASP A 172 -16.37 -7.44 -6.99
N PRO A 173 -17.06 -6.50 -6.32
CA PRO A 173 -17.40 -6.64 -4.90
C PRO A 173 -18.38 -7.79 -4.62
N ASP A 174 -19.14 -8.25 -5.60
CA ASP A 174 -20.10 -9.34 -5.51
C ASP A 174 -19.58 -10.68 -6.04
N HIS A 175 -18.33 -10.71 -6.54
CA HIS A 175 -17.67 -11.92 -7.09
C HIS A 175 -18.48 -12.59 -8.20
N ASP A 176 -19.20 -11.81 -8.99
CA ASP A 176 -20.11 -12.34 -10.00
C ASP A 176 -19.45 -12.44 -11.39
N GLY A 177 -18.24 -11.87 -11.52
CA GLY A 177 -17.44 -11.88 -12.74
C GLY A 177 -18.00 -11.01 -13.86
N VAL A 178 -18.99 -10.15 -13.60
CA VAL A 178 -19.64 -9.30 -14.63
C VAL A 178 -19.48 -7.80 -14.39
N SER A 179 -18.84 -7.38 -13.30
CA SER A 179 -18.44 -5.99 -13.13
C SER A 179 -17.63 -5.48 -14.33
N GLY A 180 -17.99 -4.29 -14.81
CA GLY A 180 -17.34 -3.68 -15.97
C GLY A 180 -15.97 -3.13 -15.61
N TYR A 181 -15.05 -3.08 -16.57
CA TYR A 181 -13.80 -2.33 -16.43
C TYR A 181 -13.96 -0.89 -16.92
N GLY A 182 -13.44 0.08 -16.18
CA GLY A 182 -13.66 1.50 -16.42
C GLY A 182 -13.40 2.36 -15.18
N PRO A 183 -13.46 3.70 -15.30
CA PRO A 183 -13.51 4.55 -14.12
C PRO A 183 -14.90 4.48 -13.46
N PRO A 184 -15.02 4.81 -12.16
CA PRO A 184 -16.32 5.03 -11.54
C PRO A 184 -17.14 6.07 -12.31
N PRO A 185 -18.47 5.90 -12.45
CA PRO A 185 -19.30 4.85 -11.86
C PRO A 185 -19.49 3.61 -12.74
N ILE A 186 -18.92 3.57 -13.95
CA ILE A 186 -19.19 2.51 -14.93
C ILE A 186 -18.34 1.27 -14.65
N GLY A 187 -17.08 1.48 -14.29
CA GLY A 187 -16.13 0.39 -14.06
C GLY A 187 -15.91 0.09 -12.59
N GLY A 188 -16.98 0.08 -11.80
CA GLY A 188 -17.01 -0.30 -10.39
C GLY A 188 -16.44 0.73 -9.42
N GLY A 189 -16.11 0.26 -8.22
CA GLY A 189 -15.75 1.07 -7.05
C GLY A 189 -16.93 1.83 -6.42
N VAL A 190 -16.91 1.97 -5.09
CA VAL A 190 -17.94 2.71 -4.34
C VAL A 190 -17.34 3.98 -3.73
N PRO A 191 -17.71 5.19 -4.19
CA PRO A 191 -17.27 6.42 -3.55
C PRO A 191 -17.65 6.44 -2.08
N GLN A 192 -16.67 6.64 -1.18
CA GLN A 192 -16.84 6.55 0.27
C GLN A 192 -17.54 5.25 0.71
N GLY A 193 -17.18 4.13 0.08
CA GLY A 193 -17.72 2.82 0.39
C GLY A 193 -17.31 2.30 1.76
N ASP A 194 -17.96 1.19 2.13
CA ASP A 194 -17.69 0.42 3.34
C ASP A 194 -16.93 -0.84 2.95
N VAL A 195 -15.68 -0.96 3.38
CA VAL A 195 -14.81 -2.12 3.11
C VAL A 195 -15.40 -3.41 3.71
N THR A 196 -16.15 -3.31 4.82
CA THR A 196 -16.73 -4.47 5.49
C THR A 196 -17.92 -5.08 4.75
N ALA A 197 -18.36 -4.45 3.65
CA ALA A 197 -19.36 -5.01 2.75
C ALA A 197 -18.78 -6.08 1.81
N PHE A 198 -17.45 -6.18 1.72
CA PHE A 198 -16.74 -7.16 0.92
C PHE A 198 -16.13 -8.25 1.82
N THR A 199 -15.88 -9.42 1.25
CA THR A 199 -15.11 -10.48 1.91
C THR A 199 -14.40 -11.26 0.83
N SER A 200 -13.07 -11.25 0.87
CA SER A 200 -12.26 -11.95 -0.11
C SER A 200 -12.61 -13.43 -0.21
N SER A 201 -12.76 -13.92 -1.45
CA SER A 201 -12.91 -15.34 -1.75
C SER A 201 -11.57 -16.08 -1.85
N GLY A 202 -10.46 -15.35 -1.97
CA GLY A 202 -9.13 -15.87 -2.26
C GLY A 202 -8.98 -16.49 -3.65
N ALA A 203 -9.97 -16.29 -4.52
CA ALA A 203 -9.90 -16.77 -5.89
C ALA A 203 -8.88 -15.96 -6.70
N ALA A 204 -8.31 -16.57 -7.74
CA ALA A 204 -7.54 -15.82 -8.71
C ALA A 204 -8.47 -14.84 -9.46
N PRO A 205 -7.99 -13.62 -9.79
CA PRO A 205 -8.83 -12.61 -10.42
C PRO A 205 -9.27 -13.01 -11.82
N VAL A 206 -10.50 -12.66 -12.16
CA VAL A 206 -11.06 -12.61 -13.52
C VAL A 206 -11.08 -11.16 -14.02
N LEU A 207 -11.49 -10.95 -15.27
CA LEU A 207 -11.49 -9.62 -15.90
C LEU A 207 -12.20 -8.55 -15.05
N ALA A 208 -13.33 -8.91 -14.45
CA ALA A 208 -14.16 -8.03 -13.65
C ALA A 208 -13.47 -7.55 -12.37
N ASP A 209 -12.49 -8.28 -11.85
CA ASP A 209 -11.75 -7.93 -10.63
C ASP A 209 -10.75 -6.79 -10.84
N PHE A 210 -10.31 -6.55 -12.08
CA PHE A 210 -9.27 -5.58 -12.33
C PHE A 210 -9.82 -4.15 -12.23
N VAL A 211 -9.12 -3.34 -11.45
CA VAL A 211 -9.39 -1.91 -11.29
C VAL A 211 -8.63 -1.13 -12.35
N MET A 212 -9.30 -0.18 -12.99
CA MET A 212 -8.65 0.78 -13.89
C MET A 212 -7.82 1.77 -13.08
N SER A 213 -6.53 1.85 -13.39
CA SER A 213 -5.61 2.87 -12.90
C SER A 213 -5.09 3.72 -14.06
N GLY A 214 -4.57 4.93 -13.79
CA GLY A 214 -4.18 5.89 -14.82
C GLY A 214 -5.32 6.80 -15.28
N GLY A 215 -5.07 7.57 -16.34
CA GLY A 215 -6.03 8.50 -16.93
C GLY A 215 -6.52 9.64 -16.03
N GLU A 216 -7.49 10.39 -16.54
CA GLU A 216 -8.03 11.58 -15.88
C GLU A 216 -9.20 11.20 -14.96
N VAL A 217 -9.18 11.69 -13.71
CA VAL A 217 -10.30 11.58 -12.77
C VAL A 217 -10.91 12.96 -12.59
N CYS A 218 -12.23 13.05 -12.76
CA CYS A 218 -12.96 14.31 -12.75
C CYS A 218 -14.03 14.37 -11.67
N LEU A 219 -14.18 15.57 -11.10
CA LEU A 219 -15.16 15.88 -10.08
C LEU A 219 -16.12 16.98 -10.58
N ASP A 220 -17.38 16.88 -10.17
CA ASP A 220 -18.37 17.94 -10.34
C ASP A 220 -18.37 18.95 -9.19
N ALA A 221 -19.25 19.96 -9.25
CA ALA A 221 -19.38 21.00 -8.23
C ALA A 221 -19.77 20.49 -6.82
N THR A 222 -20.18 19.23 -6.71
CA THR A 222 -20.51 18.55 -5.44
C THR A 222 -19.38 17.64 -4.94
N ASN A 223 -18.23 17.63 -5.63
CA ASN A 223 -17.11 16.71 -5.43
C ASN A 223 -17.45 15.24 -5.71
N ALA A 224 -18.51 14.97 -6.49
CA ALA A 224 -18.80 13.63 -6.95
C ALA A 224 -17.92 13.28 -8.15
N ILE A 225 -17.46 12.03 -8.21
CA ILE A 225 -16.74 11.50 -9.38
C ILE A 225 -17.70 11.42 -10.56
N VAL A 226 -17.30 12.00 -11.69
CA VAL A 226 -18.09 12.10 -12.91
C VAL A 226 -17.25 11.79 -14.14
N ASP A 227 -17.92 11.49 -15.25
CA ASP A 227 -17.28 11.38 -16.56
C ASP A 227 -16.58 12.69 -16.94
N CYS A 228 -15.28 12.60 -17.24
CA CYS A 228 -14.43 13.72 -17.62
C CYS A 228 -14.86 14.44 -18.90
N SER A 229 -15.64 13.79 -19.78
CA SER A 229 -16.21 14.42 -20.97
C SER A 229 -17.47 15.25 -20.68
N GLY A 230 -17.98 15.19 -19.45
CA GLY A 230 -19.22 15.85 -19.04
C GLY A 230 -19.11 17.37 -18.88
N ALA A 231 -20.17 18.10 -19.27
CA ALA A 231 -20.22 19.55 -19.12
C ALA A 231 -20.28 20.05 -17.64
N GLY A 232 -20.41 19.13 -16.67
CA GLY A 232 -20.49 19.42 -15.23
C GLY A 232 -19.16 19.32 -14.47
N VAL A 233 -18.06 18.99 -15.16
CA VAL A 233 -16.72 18.89 -14.56
C VAL A 233 -16.25 20.26 -14.08
N VAL A 234 -15.78 20.34 -12.84
CA VAL A 234 -15.18 21.56 -12.26
C VAL A 234 -13.75 21.37 -11.81
N THR A 235 -13.31 20.13 -11.61
CA THR A 235 -11.96 19.77 -11.19
C THR A 235 -11.58 18.46 -11.85
N SER A 236 -10.33 18.37 -12.31
CA SER A 236 -9.79 17.15 -12.87
C SER A 236 -8.32 16.99 -12.52
N ALA A 237 -7.84 15.75 -12.52
CA ALA A 237 -6.44 15.45 -12.32
C ALA A 237 -6.04 14.16 -13.05
N GLU A 238 -4.88 14.22 -13.70
CA GLU A 238 -4.27 13.04 -14.31
C GLU A 238 -3.65 12.12 -13.26
N HIS A 239 -3.82 10.81 -13.47
CA HIS A 239 -3.28 9.76 -12.61
C HIS A 239 -2.21 8.90 -13.27
N ASN A 240 -1.85 9.22 -14.51
CA ASN A 240 -0.56 8.83 -15.09
C ASN A 240 0.44 9.97 -14.87
N LEU A 241 1.04 10.02 -13.68
CA LEU A 241 1.95 11.09 -13.29
C LEU A 241 3.41 10.80 -13.64
N GLY A 242 3.67 9.65 -14.26
CA GLY A 242 4.97 9.09 -14.56
C GLY A 242 5.62 8.39 -13.36
N GLY A 243 6.71 7.66 -13.62
CA GLY A 243 7.39 6.83 -12.61
C GLY A 243 8.02 7.60 -11.43
N ASP A 244 8.08 8.93 -11.50
CA ASP A 244 8.71 9.78 -10.49
C ASP A 244 7.78 10.16 -9.34
N ARG A 245 6.48 9.89 -9.42
CA ARG A 245 5.53 10.16 -8.33
C ARG A 245 4.33 9.22 -8.32
N ALA A 246 3.83 8.91 -7.13
CA ALA A 246 2.59 8.14 -6.98
C ALA A 246 1.36 9.00 -7.27
N ALA A 247 0.38 8.40 -7.95
CA ALA A 247 -0.93 8.99 -8.17
C ALA A 247 -1.97 8.50 -7.16
N TYR A 248 -1.76 7.28 -6.65
CA TYR A 248 -2.71 6.59 -5.77
C TYR A 248 -2.09 6.28 -4.42
N ALA A 249 -2.91 6.37 -3.38
CA ALA A 249 -2.64 5.79 -2.07
C ALA A 249 -3.77 4.82 -1.72
N LEU A 250 -3.43 3.56 -1.48
CA LEU A 250 -4.35 2.51 -1.05
C LEU A 250 -4.15 2.25 0.44
N VAL A 251 -5.27 2.26 1.17
CA VAL A 251 -5.35 1.85 2.57
C VAL A 251 -6.24 0.62 2.64
N VAL A 252 -5.83 -0.38 3.42
CA VAL A 252 -6.62 -1.60 3.67
C VAL A 252 -7.07 -1.55 5.13
N PRO A 253 -8.24 -0.97 5.46
CA PRO A 253 -8.61 -0.66 6.85
C PRO A 253 -8.73 -1.90 7.74
N GLU A 254 -9.13 -3.05 7.19
CA GLU A 254 -9.25 -4.29 7.95
C GLU A 254 -7.88 -4.91 8.27
N LEU A 255 -6.90 -4.78 7.35
CA LEU A 255 -5.49 -5.09 7.65
C LEU A 255 -4.95 -4.15 8.73
N ASP A 256 -5.23 -2.84 8.64
CA ASP A 256 -4.83 -1.86 9.66
C ASP A 256 -5.39 -2.22 11.04
N ALA A 257 -6.67 -2.61 11.12
CA ALA A 257 -7.31 -3.05 12.35
C ALA A 257 -6.68 -4.33 12.91
N LEU A 258 -6.34 -5.29 12.04
CA LEU A 258 -5.67 -6.53 12.43
C LEU A 258 -4.26 -6.27 12.97
N LEU A 259 -3.46 -5.44 12.29
CA LEU A 259 -2.13 -5.03 12.74
C LEU A 259 -2.19 -4.29 14.08
N ALA A 260 -3.12 -3.34 14.23
CA ALA A 260 -3.32 -2.62 15.49
C ALA A 260 -3.70 -3.56 16.64
N SER A 261 -4.56 -4.56 16.38
CA SER A 261 -4.91 -5.60 17.35
C SER A 261 -3.68 -6.40 17.80
N LEU A 262 -2.81 -6.80 16.87
CA LEU A 262 -1.58 -7.50 17.20
C LEU A 262 -0.63 -6.64 18.06
N MET A 263 -0.49 -5.35 17.74
CA MET A 263 0.31 -4.41 18.55
C MET A 263 -0.23 -4.26 19.97
N MET A 264 -1.54 -4.01 20.11
CA MET A 264 -2.19 -3.81 21.41
C MET A 264 -2.09 -5.05 22.31
N ASN A 265 -2.10 -6.25 21.72
CA ASN A 265 -1.99 -7.51 22.45
C ASN A 265 -0.53 -7.93 22.73
N GLY A 266 0.46 -7.14 22.30
CA GLY A 266 1.88 -7.45 22.50
C GLY A 266 2.33 -8.73 21.80
N ALA A 267 1.82 -8.98 20.59
CA ALA A 267 2.16 -10.15 19.80
C ALA A 267 3.66 -10.20 19.45
N ASP A 268 4.22 -11.41 19.40
CA ASP A 268 5.60 -11.63 18.92
C ASP A 268 5.64 -11.51 17.39
N LEU A 269 6.09 -10.37 16.89
CA LEU A 269 6.09 -10.06 15.46
C LEU A 269 7.03 -10.91 14.61
N THR A 270 7.89 -11.71 15.24
CA THR A 270 8.72 -12.68 14.54
C THR A 270 7.93 -13.92 14.09
N ASP A 271 6.71 -14.10 14.61
CA ASP A 271 5.80 -15.22 14.30
C ASP A 271 4.70 -14.84 13.28
N TYR A 272 4.79 -13.69 12.62
CA TYR A 272 3.79 -13.25 11.65
C TYR A 272 4.44 -12.81 10.35
N ALA A 273 3.78 -13.07 9.22
CA ALA A 273 4.20 -12.67 7.89
C ALA A 273 3.06 -12.00 7.13
N LEU A 274 3.37 -10.91 6.43
CA LEU A 274 2.50 -10.27 5.44
C LEU A 274 2.96 -10.73 4.05
N HIS A 275 2.00 -11.18 3.27
CA HIS A 275 2.16 -11.62 1.88
C HIS A 275 1.38 -10.67 0.99
N VAL A 276 1.98 -10.19 -0.10
CA VAL A 276 1.33 -9.34 -1.10
C VAL A 276 1.54 -9.91 -2.50
N GLU A 277 0.44 -10.21 -3.20
CA GLU A 277 0.43 -10.50 -4.63
C GLU A 277 -0.18 -9.30 -5.36
N TYR A 278 0.42 -8.86 -6.46
CA TYR A 278 -0.25 -7.92 -7.36
C TYR A 278 -0.06 -8.31 -8.82
N ARG A 279 -1.01 -7.88 -9.63
CA ARG A 279 -1.02 -8.06 -11.08
C ARG A 279 -1.27 -6.73 -11.76
N LEU A 280 -0.51 -6.49 -12.81
CA LEU A 280 -0.66 -5.32 -13.67
C LEU A 280 -0.93 -5.79 -15.09
N GLY A 281 -1.80 -5.08 -15.75
CA GLY A 281 -2.25 -5.37 -17.09
C GLY A 281 -2.89 -6.75 -17.29
N CYS A 282 -3.18 -7.00 -18.54
CA CYS A 282 -4.00 -8.10 -19.05
C CYS A 282 -3.23 -9.42 -19.18
N GLY A 283 -1.93 -9.33 -19.50
CA GLY A 283 -1.03 -10.47 -19.71
C GLY A 283 -1.67 -11.62 -20.50
N SER A 284 -1.29 -12.86 -20.21
CA SER A 284 -1.75 -14.04 -20.97
C SER A 284 -3.10 -14.61 -20.51
N ASP A 285 -3.87 -13.90 -19.69
CA ASP A 285 -5.13 -14.43 -19.17
C ASP A 285 -6.20 -14.40 -20.25
N ALA A 286 -6.81 -15.56 -20.52
CA ALA A 286 -7.69 -15.81 -21.67
C ALA A 286 -9.03 -15.04 -21.67
N LEU A 287 -9.20 -14.07 -20.77
CA LEU A 287 -10.43 -13.33 -20.54
C LEU A 287 -10.32 -11.85 -20.89
N PHE A 288 -9.11 -11.31 -21.08
CA PHE A 288 -8.96 -9.93 -21.54
C PHE A 288 -9.29 -9.80 -23.03
N PRO A 289 -9.97 -8.71 -23.45
CA PRO A 289 -10.18 -8.42 -24.86
C PRO A 289 -8.84 -8.33 -25.62
N GLU A 290 -8.70 -9.17 -26.65
CA GLU A 290 -7.48 -9.22 -27.44
C GLU A 290 -7.52 -8.24 -28.62
N VAL A 291 -6.64 -7.23 -28.61
CA VAL A 291 -6.43 -6.31 -29.74
C VAL A 291 -4.97 -6.43 -30.21
N PRO A 292 -4.69 -6.69 -31.50
CA PRO A 292 -3.31 -6.75 -31.99
C PRO A 292 -2.55 -5.42 -31.79
N GLN A 293 -1.41 -5.45 -31.09
CA GLN A 293 -0.61 -4.30 -30.67
C GLN A 293 0.91 -4.54 -30.82
N GLY A 294 1.69 -3.44 -30.74
CA GLY A 294 3.15 -3.42 -30.89
C GLY A 294 3.66 -3.41 -32.33
N GLN A 295 4.92 -2.99 -32.57
CA GLN A 295 5.56 -3.14 -33.89
C GLN A 295 5.60 -4.64 -34.27
N GLY A 296 4.78 -5.03 -35.25
CA GLY A 296 4.71 -6.42 -35.73
C GLY A 296 3.62 -7.30 -35.10
N GLY A 297 2.71 -6.75 -34.28
CA GLY A 297 1.58 -7.52 -33.72
C GLY A 297 1.97 -8.54 -32.66
N GLY A 298 3.05 -8.27 -31.91
CA GLY A 298 3.63 -9.19 -30.92
C GLY A 298 2.89 -9.22 -29.59
N THR A 299 1.95 -8.30 -29.35
CA THR A 299 1.06 -8.31 -28.18
C THR A 299 -0.41 -8.28 -28.62
N ARG A 300 -1.30 -8.88 -27.82
CA ARG A 300 -2.73 -9.09 -28.06
C ARG A 300 -3.56 -8.64 -26.87
N CYS A 301 -3.30 -7.46 -26.34
CA CYS A 301 -4.16 -6.85 -25.34
C CYS A 301 -4.66 -5.47 -25.77
N ASP A 302 -5.93 -5.20 -25.47
CA ASP A 302 -6.50 -3.87 -25.56
C ASP A 302 -5.67 -2.83 -24.76
N PRO A 303 -5.29 -1.70 -25.38
CA PRO A 303 -4.43 -0.69 -24.75
C PRO A 303 -5.05 -0.04 -23.52
N THR A 304 -6.35 -0.19 -23.28
CA THR A 304 -6.99 0.28 -22.04
C THR A 304 -6.63 -0.57 -20.82
N TYR A 305 -6.05 -1.75 -21.03
CA TYR A 305 -5.64 -2.68 -19.98
C TYR A 305 -4.14 -2.97 -20.01
N ALA A 306 -3.47 -2.83 -21.16
CA ALA A 306 -2.10 -3.31 -21.35
C ALA A 306 -1.06 -2.49 -20.59
N LEU A 307 -0.11 -3.19 -19.97
CA LEU A 307 1.13 -2.57 -19.51
C LEU A 307 1.94 -2.14 -20.74
N ASN A 308 2.02 -0.84 -20.92
CA ASN A 308 2.69 -0.16 -22.00
C ASN A 308 3.52 1.03 -21.48
N GLY A 309 3.53 1.25 -20.17
CA GLY A 309 4.49 2.05 -19.43
C GLY A 309 5.72 1.25 -19.05
N GLY A 310 6.80 1.95 -18.69
CA GLY A 310 8.09 1.32 -18.45
C GLY A 310 8.71 1.62 -17.10
N ASP A 311 7.93 2.07 -16.12
CA ASP A 311 8.47 2.37 -14.78
C ASP A 311 7.40 2.38 -13.68
N GLU A 312 6.44 1.46 -13.75
CA GLU A 312 5.41 1.28 -12.74
C GLU A 312 6.05 0.87 -11.40
N LYS A 313 5.72 1.56 -10.31
CA LYS A 313 6.29 1.26 -8.98
C LYS A 313 5.20 1.04 -7.96
N VAL A 314 5.40 0.01 -7.13
CA VAL A 314 4.55 -0.32 -5.98
C VAL A 314 5.41 -0.28 -4.73
N PHE A 315 5.02 0.54 -3.76
CA PHE A 315 5.81 0.73 -2.54
C PHE A 315 4.94 1.12 -1.35
N ILE A 316 5.45 0.91 -0.13
CA ILE A 316 4.75 1.13 1.12
C ILE A 316 5.40 2.29 1.87
N GLY A 317 4.59 3.29 2.21
CA GLY A 317 4.89 4.29 3.24
C GLY A 317 3.92 4.16 4.40
N THR A 318 3.65 5.27 5.08
CA THR A 318 2.83 5.24 6.30
C THR A 318 1.73 6.28 6.30
N GLN A 319 0.72 6.04 7.13
CA GLN A 319 -0.15 7.06 7.69
C GLN A 319 -0.18 6.91 9.21
N LEU A 320 -0.61 7.95 9.94
CA LEU A 320 -0.84 7.79 11.38
C LEU A 320 -1.85 6.68 11.62
N ALA A 321 -1.48 5.70 12.45
CA ALA A 321 -2.38 4.62 12.78
C ALA A 321 -3.62 5.20 13.48
N SER A 322 -4.80 4.78 13.05
CA SER A 322 -6.06 5.08 13.74
C SER A 322 -6.17 4.23 15.00
N ILE A 323 -5.27 4.45 15.95
CA ILE A 323 -5.28 3.75 17.23
C ILE A 323 -6.43 4.34 18.04
N THR A 324 -7.56 3.65 18.05
CA THR A 324 -8.66 3.90 19.00
C THR A 324 -8.25 3.45 20.41
N THR A 325 -7.13 3.98 20.90
CA THR A 325 -6.91 4.00 22.34
C THR A 325 -7.81 5.10 22.88
N THR A 326 -8.81 4.73 23.67
CA THR A 326 -9.29 5.63 24.73
C THR A 326 -8.12 5.84 25.69
N LEU A 327 -7.16 6.67 25.30
CA LEU A 327 -6.23 7.29 26.23
C LEU A 327 -7.13 8.02 27.25
N PRO A 328 -7.03 7.71 28.55
CA PRO A 328 -7.66 8.54 29.55
C PRO A 328 -7.16 9.96 29.27
N GLU A 329 -8.07 10.89 29.00
CA GLU A 329 -7.70 12.28 28.73
C GLU A 329 -6.70 12.75 29.79
N PRO A 330 -5.76 13.68 29.50
CA PRO A 330 -4.77 14.15 30.47
C PRO A 330 -5.38 14.55 31.82
N SER A 331 -6.65 14.97 31.83
CA SER A 331 -7.55 15.16 32.98
C SER A 331 -7.56 13.97 33.96
N SER A 332 -7.64 12.75 33.43
CA SER A 332 -7.77 11.48 34.16
C SER A 332 -6.47 11.06 34.82
N LEU A 333 -5.33 11.23 34.13
CA LEU A 333 -4.00 10.97 34.69
C LEU A 333 -3.65 11.99 35.79
N LEU A 334 -4.05 13.26 35.60
CA LEU A 334 -3.93 14.29 36.63
C LEU A 334 -4.78 13.95 37.87
N LEU A 335 -6.00 13.44 37.70
CA LEU A 335 -6.85 13.03 38.82
C LEU A 335 -6.28 11.83 39.58
N VAL A 336 -5.71 10.84 38.88
CA VAL A 336 -5.04 9.70 39.52
C VAL A 336 -3.78 10.16 40.27
N ALA A 337 -2.98 11.04 39.68
CA ALA A 337 -1.80 11.63 40.33
C ALA A 337 -2.19 12.47 41.57
N LEU A 338 -3.25 13.28 41.48
CA LEU A 338 -3.77 14.06 42.61
C LEU A 338 -4.37 13.16 43.70
N GLY A 339 -5.02 12.06 43.34
CA GLY A 339 -5.53 11.07 44.29
C GLY A 339 -4.41 10.37 45.08
N LEU A 340 -3.31 10.03 44.41
CA LEU A 340 -2.13 9.43 45.03
C LEU A 340 -1.42 10.43 45.96
N ILE A 341 -1.26 11.70 45.55
CA ILE A 341 -0.69 12.76 46.40
C ILE A 341 -1.59 13.05 47.61
N GLY A 342 -2.90 13.13 47.42
CA GLY A 342 -3.87 13.34 48.52
C GLY A 342 -3.84 12.22 49.56
N SER A 343 -3.68 10.97 49.12
CA SER A 343 -3.58 9.81 50.03
C SER A 343 -2.25 9.77 50.82
N ALA A 344 -1.16 10.26 50.24
CA ALA A 344 0.13 10.41 50.92
C ALA A 344 0.08 11.50 52.01
N ILE A 345 -0.58 12.63 51.75
CA ILE A 345 -0.74 13.74 52.70
C ILE A 345 -1.71 13.36 53.84
N ALA A 346 -2.79 12.63 53.53
CA ALA A 346 -3.71 12.13 54.57
C ALA A 346 -3.05 11.11 55.52
N ARG A 347 -2.04 10.36 55.04
CA ARG A 347 -1.27 9.43 55.87
C ARG A 347 -0.27 10.11 56.80
N THR A 348 0.31 11.25 56.41
CA THR A 348 1.24 12.00 57.27
C THR A 348 0.52 12.78 58.36
N GLN A 349 -0.71 13.26 58.13
CA GLN A 349 -1.50 13.93 59.18
C GLN A 349 -2.07 13.01 60.27
N ARG A 350 -2.12 11.69 60.05
CA ARG A 350 -2.52 10.72 61.09
C ARG A 350 -1.37 10.27 62.00
N ARG A 351 -0.14 10.77 61.79
CA ARG A 351 1.06 10.46 62.59
C ARG A 351 1.66 11.69 63.30
N ALA A 352 0.93 12.79 63.38
CA ALA A 352 1.25 13.95 64.20
C ALA A 352 0.27 14.06 65.38
#